data_AF-A0A7K4HIE2-F1
#
_entry.id   AF-A0A7K4HIE2-F1
#
_cell.length_a   1.000
_cell.length_b   1.000
_cell.length_c   1.000
_cell.angle_alpha   90.00
_cell.angle_beta   90.00
_cell.angle_gamma   90.00
#
_symmetry.space_group_name_H-M   'P 1'
#
loop_
_entity.id
_entity.type
_entity.pdbx_description
1 polymer ?
#
loop_
_entity_poly.entity_id
_entity_poly.type
_entity_poly.pdbx_seq_one_letter_code
_entity_poly.pdbx_strand_id
1 'polypeptide(L)' 'MRIIYFDIDTLRPDHLGCYRYHRNTSPNIDKVANEGSIFTNCYASDAPCLPSRASLFTGRFRIHTGIGGD' A
#
# COMPACT_ATOMS: atom_id res chain seq x y z
N MET A 1 10.32 -14.92 14.14
CA MET A 1 9.99 -13.78 13.26
C MET A 1 8.67 -13.20 13.71
N ARG A 2 8.54 -11.87 13.83
CA ARG A 2 7.25 -11.19 14.10
C ARG A 2 7.02 -10.20 12.97
N ILE A 3 5.78 -10.07 12.51
CA ILE A 3 5.42 -9.21 11.37
C ILE A 3 4.36 -8.22 11.86
N ILE A 4 4.55 -6.94 11.55
CA ILE A 4 3.55 -5.88 11.70
C ILE A 4 3.29 -5.34 10.30
N TYR A 5 2.01 -5.33 9.91
CA TYR A 5 1.56 -4.85 8.61
C TYR A 5 0.74 -3.58 8.80
N PHE A 6 1.09 -2.52 8.05
CA PHE A 6 0.35 -1.26 8.01
C PHE A 6 -0.28 -1.08 6.64
N ASP A 7 -1.59 -0.85 6.62
CA ASP A 7 -2.37 -0.49 5.44
C ASP A 7 -2.99 0.89 5.66
N ILE A 8 -2.87 1.79 4.68
CA ILE A 8 -3.40 3.15 4.78
C ILE A 8 -4.39 3.35 3.66
N ASP A 9 -5.64 3.62 4.02
CA ASP A 9 -6.72 3.73 3.05
C ASP A 9 -6.54 4.97 2.16
N THR A 10 -6.68 4.79 0.84
CA THR A 10 -6.65 5.86 -0.18
C THR A 10 -5.36 6.69 -0.26
N LEU A 11 -4.26 6.22 0.32
CA LEU A 11 -2.99 6.95 0.31
C LEU A 11 -2.35 6.95 -1.09
N ARG A 12 -2.07 8.15 -1.62
CA ARG A 12 -1.22 8.29 -2.80
C ARG A 12 0.26 8.32 -2.39
N PRO A 13 1.15 7.60 -3.09
CA PRO A 13 2.57 7.58 -2.75
C PRO A 13 3.20 8.97 -2.84
N ASP A 14 2.79 9.81 -3.80
CA ASP A 14 3.30 11.18 -3.98
C ASP A 14 2.90 12.16 -2.87
N HIS A 15 2.23 11.70 -1.82
CA HIS A 15 1.91 12.45 -0.59
C HIS A 15 2.81 12.05 0.61
N LEU A 16 3.85 11.25 0.37
CA LEU A 16 4.86 10.87 1.34
C LEU A 16 6.22 11.52 1.01
N GLY A 17 6.94 11.96 2.04
CA GLY A 17 8.26 12.57 1.91
C GLY A 17 9.29 11.63 1.24
N CYS A 18 9.25 10.33 1.56
CA CYS A 18 10.08 9.31 0.92
C CYS A 18 9.81 9.12 -0.59
N TYR A 19 8.69 9.65 -1.09
CA TYR A 19 8.35 9.76 -2.52
C TYR A 19 8.40 11.20 -3.04
N ARG A 20 9.15 12.09 -2.35
CA ARG A 20 9.43 13.49 -2.73
C ARG A 20 8.26 14.47 -2.52
N TYR A 21 7.32 14.16 -1.62
CA TYR A 21 6.30 15.14 -1.25
C TYR A 21 6.91 16.33 -0.49
N HIS A 22 6.44 17.54 -0.80
CA HIS A 22 7.03 18.79 -0.30
C HIS A 22 6.61 19.15 1.13
N ARG A 23 5.54 18.56 1.67
CA ARG A 23 5.04 18.83 3.02
C ARG A 23 5.52 17.77 4.00
N ASN A 24 5.75 18.16 5.24
CA ASN A 24 6.13 17.24 6.32
C ASN A 24 4.91 16.49 6.88
N THR A 25 4.31 15.62 6.08
CA THR A 25 3.11 14.83 6.46
C THR A 25 3.42 13.43 6.95
N SER A 26 4.62 12.89 6.68
CA SER A 26 4.95 11.49 6.90
C SER A 26 6.29 11.20 7.61
N PRO A 27 6.75 12.00 8.61
CA PRO A 27 8.11 11.88 9.15
C PRO A 27 8.44 10.49 9.72
N ASN A 28 7.45 9.80 10.31
CA ASN A 28 7.64 8.44 10.82
C ASN A 28 7.74 7.38 9.71
N ILE A 29 6.97 7.52 8.63
CA ILE A 29 7.04 6.62 7.47
C ILE A 29 8.37 6.83 6.75
N ASP A 30 8.81 8.09 6.61
CA ASP A 30 10.08 8.44 5.97
C ASP A 30 11.27 7.87 6.73
N LYS A 31 11.22 7.86 8.07
CA LYS A 31 12.24 7.22 8.90
C LYS A 31 12.34 5.71 8.64
N VAL A 32 11.21 5.00 8.58
CA VAL A 32 11.19 3.56 8.28
C VAL A 32 11.70 3.29 6.86
N ALA A 33 11.35 4.15 5.90
CA ALA A 33 11.81 4.04 4.52
C ALA A 33 13.34 4.19 4.40
N ASN A 34 13.96 5.10 5.16
CA ASN A 34 15.41 5.31 5.18
C ASN A 34 16.19 4.13 5.79
N GLU A 35 15.57 3.39 6.71
CA GLU A 35 16.18 2.21 7.34
C GLU A 35 15.87 0.90 6.58
N GLY A 36 15.05 0.98 5.52
CA GLY A 36 14.51 -0.17 4.80
C GLY A 36 14.67 -0.08 3.28
N SER A 37 13.62 -0.47 2.56
CA SER A 37 13.59 -0.45 1.09
C SER A 37 12.28 0.16 0.60
N ILE A 38 12.38 0.94 -0.48
CA ILE A 38 11.25 1.62 -1.12
C ILE A 38 10.97 0.95 -2.47
N PHE A 39 9.74 0.53 -2.69
CA PHE A 39 9.30 -0.03 -3.96
C PHE A 39 8.68 1.06 -4.83
N THR A 40 9.35 1.45 -5.92
CA THR A 40 8.86 2.52 -6.81
C THR A 40 7.87 2.04 -7.86
N ASN A 41 7.72 0.72 -8.02
CA ASN A 41 6.81 0.08 -8.97
C ASN A 41 5.94 -0.96 -8.25
N CYS A 42 5.07 -0.47 -7.35
CA CYS A 42 4.09 -1.28 -6.63
C CYS A 42 2.68 -0.87 -7.07
N TYR A 43 1.89 -1.83 -7.58
CA TYR A 43 0.56 -1.57 -8.12
C TYR A 43 -0.49 -2.34 -7.33
N ALA A 44 -1.59 -1.67 -7.03
CA ALA A 44 -2.77 -2.36 -6.51
C ALA A 44 -3.33 -3.26 -7.62
N SER A 45 -3.64 -4.51 -7.26
CA SER A 45 -4.26 -5.46 -8.19
C SER A 45 -5.66 -5.07 -8.64
N ASP A 46 -6.34 -4.24 -7.83
CA ASP A 46 -7.69 -3.75 -8.09
C ASP A 46 -7.90 -2.36 -7.44
N ALA A 47 -8.90 -1.63 -7.91
CA ALA A 47 -9.20 -0.25 -7.49
C ALA A 47 -10.71 -0.07 -7.26
N PRO A 48 -11.31 -0.87 -6.36
CA PRO A 48 -11.73 -0.36 -5.05
C PRO A 48 -11.04 -0.99 -3.81
N CYS A 49 -11.26 -0.36 -2.65
CA CYS A 49 -10.69 -0.69 -1.34
C CYS A 49 -10.84 -2.15 -0.89
N LEU A 50 -12.03 -2.73 -1.02
CA LEU A 50 -12.32 -4.10 -0.59
C LEU A 50 -11.63 -5.17 -1.47
N PRO A 51 -11.80 -5.18 -2.81
CA PRO A 51 -11.14 -6.17 -3.65
C PRO A 51 -9.61 -6.04 -3.69
N SER A 52 -9.07 -4.82 -3.55
CA SER A 52 -7.61 -4.61 -3.41
C SER A 52 -7.04 -5.34 -2.20
N ARG A 53 -7.66 -5.16 -1.02
CA ARG A 53 -7.25 -5.85 0.22
C ARG A 53 -7.48 -7.36 0.14
N ALA A 54 -8.61 -7.80 -0.40
CA ALA A 54 -8.87 -9.23 -0.60
C ALA A 54 -7.79 -9.89 -1.46
N SER A 55 -7.39 -9.24 -2.55
CA SER A 55 -6.35 -9.73 -3.43
C SER A 55 -4.97 -9.77 -2.76
N LEU A 56 -4.64 -8.75 -1.96
CA LEU A 56 -3.39 -8.70 -1.19
C LEU A 56 -3.31 -9.83 -0.15
N PHE A 57 -4.36 -10.04 0.65
CA PHE A 57 -4.36 -11.04 1.72
C PHE A 57 -4.44 -12.49 1.19
N THR A 58 -5.03 -12.69 0.02
CA THR A 58 -5.12 -14.03 -0.59
C THR A 58 -3.98 -14.34 -1.55
N GLY A 59 -3.24 -13.33 -2.02
CA GLY A 59 -2.23 -13.48 -3.06
C GLY A 59 -2.82 -13.84 -4.43
N ARG A 60 -4.08 -13.50 -4.68
CA ARG A 60 -4.83 -13.83 -5.90
C ARG A 60 -5.42 -12.57 -6.52
N PHE A 61 -5.49 -12.49 -7.84
CA PHE A 61 -6.23 -11.41 -8.51
C PHE A 61 -7.72 -11.44 -8.14
N ARG A 62 -8.40 -10.28 -8.16
CA ARG A 62 -9.83 -10.14 -7.82
C ARG A 62 -10.73 -11.20 -8.48
N ILE A 63 -10.50 -11.50 -9.76
CA ILE A 63 -11.27 -12.51 -10.52
C ILE A 63 -11.25 -13.92 -9.90
N HIS A 64 -10.33 -14.16 -8.96
CA HIS A 64 -10.15 -15.42 -8.26
C HIS A 64 -10.43 -15.35 -6.75
N THR A 65 -10.91 -14.20 -6.24
CA THR A 65 -11.27 -14.02 -4.83
C THR A 65 -12.78 -14.08 -4.59
N GLY A 66 -13.60 -13.85 -5.61
CA GLY A 66 -15.06 -13.79 -5.47
C GLY A 66 -15.57 -12.54 -4.74
N ILE A 67 -14.70 -11.54 -4.50
CA ILE A 67 -15.00 -10.31 -3.76
C ILE A 67 -14.98 -9.12 -4.74
N GLY A 68 -16.00 -8.26 -4.69
CA GLY A 68 -16.12 -7.11 -5.59
C GLY A 68 -16.70 -7.46 -6.96
N GLY A 69 -17.64 -8.40 -6.99
CA GLY A 69 -18.53 -8.64 -8.13
C GLY A 69 -19.92 -8.12 -7.77
N ASP A 70 -20.18 -6.87 -8.13
CA ASP A 70 -21.52 -6.31 -8.27
C ASP A 70 -21.89 -6.29 -9.76
#